data_AF-A0A972VA98-F1
#
_entry.id   AF-A0A972VA98-F1
#
_cell.length_a   1.000
_cell.length_b   1.000
_cell.length_c   1.000
_cell.angle_alpha   90.00
_cell.angle_beta   90.00
_cell.angle_gamma   90.00
#
_symmetry.space_group_name_H-M   'P 1'
#
loop_
_entity.id
_entity.type
_entity.pdbx_description
1 polymer ?
#
loop_
_entity_poly.entity_id
_entity_poly.type
_entity_poly.pdbx_seq_one_letter_code
_entity_poly.pdbx_strand_id
1 'polypeptide(L)'
;MKKNVVAALLLVCFGVSPMAMAQVYINEIMAVNQSYGTDPQGDAEDWVELANSGSVSVNLGGYYLSDDPDNPQKWQFPTNQPGLTRLPARGHLVVWADSDTQAQGLHAGFNLSSQGETLVLSSPSGD
;
A
#
# COMPACT_ATOMS: atom_id res chain seq x y z
N MET A 1 22.61 37.73 -54.94
CA MET A 1 23.06 37.16 -53.66
C MET A 1 21.81 36.93 -52.79
N LYS A 2 21.42 35.68 -52.53
CA LYS A 2 20.23 35.34 -51.73
C LYS A 2 20.62 35.32 -50.25
N LYS A 3 19.92 36.07 -49.40
CA LYS A 3 20.12 36.07 -47.93
C LYS A 3 19.24 34.95 -47.36
N ASN A 4 19.86 33.95 -46.72
CA ASN A 4 19.15 32.86 -46.07
C ASN A 4 18.68 33.32 -44.69
N VAL A 5 17.37 33.26 -44.45
CA VAL A 5 16.77 33.46 -43.12
C VAL A 5 16.74 32.10 -42.42
N VAL A 6 17.41 31.99 -41.27
CA VAL A 6 17.32 30.81 -40.40
C VAL A 6 16.22 31.08 -39.38
N ALA A 7 15.12 30.35 -39.47
CA ALA A 7 14.09 30.34 -38.44
C ALA A 7 14.47 29.36 -37.34
N ALA A 8 14.65 29.84 -36.11
CA ALA A 8 14.82 29.00 -34.94
C ALA A 8 13.44 28.56 -34.43
N LEU A 9 13.18 27.25 -34.44
CA LEU A 9 11.97 26.67 -33.88
C LEU A 9 12.16 26.52 -32.36
N LEU A 10 11.46 27.34 -31.57
CA LEU A 10 11.45 27.23 -30.11
C LEU A 10 10.47 26.10 -29.74
N LEU A 11 10.98 24.94 -29.33
CA LEU A 11 10.17 23.84 -28.83
C LEU A 11 9.78 24.14 -27.38
N VAL A 12 8.54 24.56 -27.13
CA VAL A 12 7.99 24.66 -25.79
C VAL A 12 7.52 23.27 -25.36
N CYS A 13 8.35 22.55 -24.62
CA CYS A 13 7.93 21.32 -23.95
C CYS A 13 7.02 21.69 -22.78
N PHE A 14 5.71 21.56 -22.95
CA PHE A 14 4.79 21.51 -21.81
C PHE A 14 5.11 20.24 -21.02
N GLY A 15 5.83 20.39 -19.91
CA GLY A 15 6.08 19.30 -18.99
C GLY A 15 4.76 18.84 -18.39
N VAL A 16 4.27 17.68 -18.80
CA VAL A 16 3.32 16.93 -18.00
C VAL A 16 4.06 16.48 -16.76
N SER A 17 3.88 17.18 -15.63
CA SER A 17 4.35 16.69 -14.34
C SER A 17 3.63 15.35 -14.09
N PRO A 18 4.36 14.22 -13.99
CA PRO A 18 3.71 12.99 -13.60
C PRO A 18 3.12 13.22 -12.21
N MET A 19 1.82 12.98 -12.06
CA MET A 19 1.19 12.95 -10.75
C MET A 19 1.91 11.86 -9.96
N ALA A 20 2.61 12.23 -8.89
CA ALA A 20 3.34 11.26 -8.08
C ALA A 20 2.32 10.43 -7.29
N MET A 21 2.01 9.23 -7.81
CA MET A 21 1.25 8.24 -7.06
C MET A 21 2.15 7.64 -5.97
N ALA A 22 1.58 7.35 -4.80
CA ALA A 22 2.29 6.60 -3.78
C ALA A 22 2.77 5.26 -4.37
N GLN A 23 4.04 4.94 -4.17
CA GLN A 23 4.61 3.69 -4.71
C GLN A 23 3.89 2.47 -4.14
N VAL A 24 3.60 2.50 -2.83
CA VAL A 24 2.81 1.49 -2.12
C VAL A 24 1.44 2.08 -1.83
N TYR A 25 0.39 1.29 -2.08
CA TYR A 25 -0.99 1.71 -1.89
C TYR A 25 -1.87 0.51 -1.49
N ILE A 26 -3.04 0.80 -0.92
CA ILE A 26 -4.08 -0.20 -0.66
C ILE A 26 -4.73 -0.57 -1.99
N ASN A 27 -4.63 -1.84 -2.39
CA ASN A 27 -5.09 -2.35 -3.67
C ASN A 27 -6.50 -2.94 -3.57
N GLU A 28 -6.71 -3.83 -2.60
CA GLU A 28 -7.97 -4.54 -2.39
C GLU A 28 -8.30 -4.62 -0.89
N ILE A 29 -9.59 -4.69 -0.60
CA ILE A 29 -10.14 -4.80 0.75
C ILE A 29 -11.24 -5.85 0.70
N MET A 30 -11.18 -6.82 1.61
CA MET A 30 -12.23 -7.80 1.84
C MET A 30 -12.76 -7.64 3.26
N ALA A 31 -13.84 -6.87 3.40
CA ALA A 31 -14.61 -6.81 4.63
C ALA A 31 -15.73 -7.86 4.59
N VAL A 32 -15.81 -8.70 5.61
CA VAL A 32 -16.69 -9.88 5.70
C VAL A 32 -16.29 -11.00 4.72
N ASN A 33 -15.09 -11.54 4.90
CA ASN A 33 -14.69 -12.73 4.17
C ASN A 33 -15.48 -13.97 4.62
N GLN A 34 -16.21 -14.62 3.72
CA GLN A 34 -16.95 -15.86 4.01
C GLN A 34 -16.40 -17.08 3.26
N SER A 35 -15.59 -16.87 2.23
CA SER A 35 -15.16 -17.95 1.33
C SER A 35 -13.99 -17.61 0.40
N TYR A 36 -13.48 -16.38 0.43
CA TYR A 36 -12.46 -15.87 -0.49
C TYR A 36 -11.10 -15.78 0.20
N GLY A 37 -10.37 -16.88 0.17
CA GLY A 37 -9.05 -17.01 0.79
C GLY A 37 -9.14 -17.29 2.29
N THR A 38 -8.08 -17.85 2.83
CA THR A 38 -7.93 -18.10 4.26
C THR A 38 -6.58 -17.59 4.73
N ASP A 39 -6.50 -17.26 6.01
CA ASP A 39 -5.22 -17.07 6.68
C ASP A 39 -4.38 -18.37 6.69
N PRO A 40 -3.12 -18.31 7.17
CA PRO A 40 -2.29 -19.50 7.31
C PRO A 40 -2.83 -20.56 8.28
N GLN A 41 -3.81 -20.22 9.12
CA GLN A 41 -4.49 -21.11 10.06
C GLN A 41 -5.67 -21.86 9.41
N GLY A 42 -6.16 -21.35 8.27
CA GLY A 42 -7.28 -21.91 7.50
C GLY A 42 -8.60 -21.20 7.75
N ASP A 43 -8.58 -20.06 8.45
CA ASP A 43 -9.75 -19.28 8.79
C ASP A 43 -10.02 -18.20 7.74
N ALA A 44 -11.32 -17.99 7.43
CA ALA A 44 -11.75 -16.99 6.47
C ALA A 44 -11.91 -15.64 7.17
N GLU A 45 -10.80 -14.93 7.31
CA GLU A 45 -10.76 -13.63 7.98
C GLU A 45 -10.77 -12.47 6.98
N ASP A 46 -11.14 -11.28 7.48
CA ASP A 46 -11.07 -10.03 6.72
C ASP A 46 -9.61 -9.72 6.36
N TRP A 47 -9.39 -9.04 5.24
CA TRP A 47 -8.03 -8.73 4.82
C TRP A 47 -7.91 -7.46 3.98
N VAL A 48 -6.69 -6.94 3.99
CA VAL A 48 -6.26 -5.78 3.22
C VAL A 48 -5.06 -6.20 2.37
N GLU A 49 -5.13 -5.97 1.06
CA GLU A 49 -4.01 -6.19 0.16
C GLU A 49 -3.32 -4.87 -0.15
N LEU A 50 -2.00 -4.85 0.04
CA LEU A 50 -1.13 -3.77 -0.38
C LEU A 50 -0.42 -4.14 -1.68
N ALA A 51 -0.33 -3.20 -2.61
CA ALA A 51 0.43 -3.37 -3.85
C ALA A 51 1.57 -2.36 -3.97
N ASN A 52 2.64 -2.78 -4.65
CA ASN A 52 3.78 -1.92 -4.97
C ASN A 52 3.86 -1.70 -6.47
N SER A 53 3.50 -0.49 -6.91
CA SER A 53 3.61 -0.06 -8.32
C SER A 53 5.05 0.23 -8.76
N GLY A 54 6.02 0.16 -7.86
CA GLY A 54 7.42 0.39 -8.17
C GLY A 54 8.10 -0.78 -8.88
N SER A 55 9.25 -0.49 -9.48
CA SER A 55 10.16 -1.48 -10.05
C SER A 55 11.17 -2.07 -9.05
N VAL A 56 11.11 -1.63 -7.79
CA VAL A 56 11.99 -2.10 -6.70
C VAL A 56 11.14 -2.57 -5.52
N SER A 57 11.64 -3.58 -4.79
CA SER A 57 10.98 -4.05 -3.57
C SER A 57 11.06 -3.01 -2.46
N VAL A 58 10.00 -2.89 -1.67
CA VAL A 58 9.91 -2.01 -0.49
C VAL A 58 9.84 -2.88 0.76
N ASN A 59 10.53 -2.47 1.83
CA ASN A 59 10.32 -3.04 3.16
C ASN A 59 9.36 -2.12 3.93
N LEU A 60 8.24 -2.67 4.36
CA LEU A 60 7.20 -1.95 5.11
C LEU A 60 7.43 -1.96 6.62
N GLY A 61 8.49 -2.59 7.12
CA GLY A 61 8.82 -2.56 8.55
C GLY A 61 8.81 -1.12 9.10
N GLY A 62 7.98 -0.88 10.11
CA GLY A 62 7.81 0.43 10.74
C GLY A 62 6.73 1.33 10.13
N TYR A 63 6.15 0.98 8.98
CA TYR A 63 4.94 1.62 8.46
C TYR A 63 3.75 1.30 9.36
N TYR A 64 2.61 1.95 9.12
CA TYR A 64 1.39 1.69 9.86
C TYR A 64 0.18 1.44 8.95
N LEU A 65 -0.73 0.60 9.44
CA LEU A 65 -2.08 0.42 8.90
C LEU A 65 -3.09 0.80 9.99
N SER A 66 -4.18 1.45 9.60
CA SER A 66 -5.26 1.84 10.50
C SER A 66 -6.61 1.79 9.79
N ASP A 67 -7.65 1.43 10.53
CA ASP A 67 -9.09 1.57 10.26
C ASP A 67 -9.69 2.85 10.87
N ASP A 68 -8.87 3.66 11.52
CA ASP A 68 -9.26 4.90 12.19
C ASP A 68 -8.46 6.08 11.61
N PRO A 69 -9.11 6.97 10.82
CA PRO A 69 -8.43 8.13 10.24
C PRO A 69 -7.98 9.16 11.30
N ASP A 70 -8.58 9.15 12.48
CA ASP A 70 -8.16 10.00 13.60
C ASP A 70 -6.95 9.39 14.35
N ASN A 71 -6.60 8.14 14.06
CA ASN A 71 -5.42 7.45 14.57
C ASN A 71 -4.67 6.70 13.45
N PRO A 72 -3.97 7.40 12.54
CA PRO A 72 -3.33 6.80 11.36
C PRO A 72 -2.14 5.87 11.67
N GLN A 73 -1.71 5.79 12.92
CA GLN A 73 -0.59 4.97 13.39
C GLN A 73 -1.04 3.81 14.32
N LYS A 74 -2.26 3.29 14.14
CA LYS A 74 -2.87 2.27 15.00
C LYS A 74 -2.09 0.95 15.09
N TRP A 75 -1.78 0.32 13.96
CA TRP A 75 -1.02 -0.93 13.92
C TRP A 75 0.28 -0.74 13.14
N GLN A 76 1.41 -1.11 13.73
CA GLN A 76 2.73 -0.98 13.11
C GLN A 76 3.17 -2.30 12.48
N PHE A 77 3.62 -2.26 11.23
CA PHE A 77 4.28 -3.39 10.60
C PHE A 77 5.55 -3.79 11.37
N PRO A 78 5.79 -5.09 11.64
CA PRO A 78 6.95 -5.55 12.41
C PRO A 78 8.29 -5.08 11.83
N THR A 79 9.11 -4.45 12.67
CA THR A 79 10.43 -3.94 12.27
C THR A 79 11.52 -5.02 12.27
N ASN A 80 11.28 -6.14 12.96
CA ASN A 80 12.23 -7.24 13.15
C ASN A 80 11.94 -8.48 12.28
N GLN A 81 10.95 -8.42 11.37
CA GLN A 81 10.54 -9.55 10.52
C GLN A 81 10.53 -9.19 9.02
N PRO A 82 11.68 -8.84 8.41
CA PRO A 82 11.75 -8.38 7.02
C PRO A 82 11.27 -9.41 5.99
N GLY A 83 11.22 -10.70 6.35
CA GLY A 83 10.63 -11.73 5.50
C GLY A 83 9.12 -11.57 5.31
N LEU A 84 8.42 -11.09 6.34
CA LEU A 84 6.97 -10.84 6.30
C LEU A 84 6.65 -9.46 5.73
N THR A 85 7.48 -8.45 5.99
CA THR A 85 7.20 -7.06 5.62
C THR A 85 7.81 -6.63 4.29
N ARG A 86 8.48 -7.54 3.57
CA ARG A 86 9.02 -7.27 2.24
C ARG A 86 7.93 -7.38 1.18
N LEU A 87 7.59 -6.24 0.58
CA LEU A 87 6.69 -6.12 -0.55
C LEU A 87 7.50 -6.09 -1.87
N PRO A 88 7.46 -7.14 -2.72
CA PRO A 88 8.24 -7.20 -3.95
C PRO A 88 7.91 -6.09 -4.95
N ALA A 89 8.80 -5.85 -5.92
CA ALA A 89 8.51 -4.98 -7.06
C ALA A 89 7.32 -5.55 -7.84
N ARG A 90 6.32 -4.72 -8.17
CA ARG A 90 5.07 -5.16 -8.81
C ARG A 90 4.35 -6.28 -8.05
N GLY A 91 4.64 -6.43 -6.76
CA GLY A 91 4.10 -7.48 -5.91
C GLY A 91 2.97 -6.99 -5.02
N HIS A 92 2.43 -7.94 -4.28
CA HIS A 92 1.31 -7.78 -3.35
C HIS A 92 1.69 -8.34 -1.97
N LEU A 93 1.08 -7.82 -0.92
CA LEU A 93 1.22 -8.30 0.46
C LEU A 93 -0.14 -8.22 1.14
N VAL A 94 -0.56 -9.32 1.77
CA VAL A 94 -1.82 -9.40 2.52
C VAL A 94 -1.56 -9.15 3.99
N VAL A 95 -2.46 -8.38 4.61
CA VAL A 95 -2.58 -8.19 6.05
C VAL A 95 -3.97 -8.63 6.47
N TRP A 96 -4.05 -9.58 7.40
CA TRP A 96 -5.30 -10.04 8.00
C TRP A 96 -5.81 -9.01 9.00
N ALA A 97 -7.08 -8.64 8.87
CA ALA A 97 -7.77 -7.71 9.72
C ALA A 97 -8.64 -8.51 10.70
N ASP A 98 -7.97 -9.13 11.68
CA ASP A 98 -8.60 -9.89 12.75
C ASP A 98 -7.97 -9.54 14.11
N SER A 99 -8.39 -10.27 15.15
CA SER A 99 -7.88 -10.14 16.51
C SER A 99 -6.82 -11.16 16.91
N ASP A 100 -6.41 -12.08 16.03
CA ASP A 100 -5.42 -13.13 16.34
C ASP A 100 -3.99 -12.67 16.05
N THR A 101 -3.51 -11.72 16.86
CA THR A 101 -2.18 -11.11 16.66
C THR A 101 -1.00 -12.06 16.89
N GLN A 102 -1.24 -13.28 17.38
CA GLN A 102 -0.19 -14.28 17.64
C GLN A 102 -0.12 -15.35 16.54
N ALA A 103 -1.08 -15.36 15.62
CA ALA A 103 -1.10 -16.21 14.46
C ALA A 103 0.10 -15.96 13.53
N GLN A 104 0.43 -16.99 12.74
CA GLN A 104 1.43 -16.86 11.70
C GLN A 104 0.92 -15.93 10.60
N GLY A 105 1.61 -14.83 10.35
CA GLY A 105 1.26 -13.90 9.29
C GLY A 105 1.37 -12.46 9.75
N LEU A 106 0.71 -11.56 9.02
CA LEU A 106 0.52 -10.18 9.43
C LEU A 106 -0.94 -10.04 9.85
N HIS A 107 -1.18 -9.91 11.16
CA HIS A 107 -2.50 -9.73 11.74
C HIS A 107 -2.57 -8.36 12.41
N ALA A 108 -3.52 -7.52 11.97
CA ALA A 108 -3.58 -6.10 12.29
C ALA A 108 -4.14 -5.80 13.69
N GLY A 109 -4.80 -6.78 14.33
CA GLY A 109 -5.41 -6.61 15.65
C GLY A 109 -6.69 -5.75 15.63
N PHE A 110 -7.27 -5.52 14.46
CA PHE A 110 -8.55 -4.84 14.26
C PHE A 110 -9.31 -5.53 13.12
N ASN A 111 -10.64 -5.44 13.16
CA ASN A 111 -11.52 -6.06 12.17
C ASN A 111 -12.13 -5.00 11.25
N LEU A 112 -12.58 -5.40 10.06
CA LEU A 112 -13.21 -4.47 9.13
C LEU A 112 -14.73 -4.38 9.31
N SER A 113 -15.26 -3.18 9.12
CA SER A 113 -16.69 -2.90 9.17
C SER A 113 -17.37 -3.30 7.87
N SER A 114 -18.42 -4.13 7.99
CA SER A 114 -19.33 -4.47 6.88
C SER A 114 -20.12 -3.27 6.33
N GLN A 115 -20.16 -2.16 7.07
CA GLN A 115 -20.83 -0.92 6.66
C GLN A 115 -19.90 0.04 5.89
N GLY A 116 -18.63 -0.34 5.72
CA GLY A 116 -17.57 0.49 5.16
C GLY A 116 -16.89 1.36 6.22
N GLU A 117 -15.62 1.66 5.98
CA GLU A 117 -14.79 2.55 6.80
C GLU A 117 -13.62 3.11 5.99
N THR A 118 -12.80 3.96 6.61
CA THR A 118 -11.60 4.52 5.99
C THR A 118 -10.37 3.78 6.49
N LEU A 119 -9.61 3.19 5.56
CA LEU A 119 -8.28 2.68 5.86
C LEU A 119 -7.21 3.72 5.56
N VAL A 120 -6.19 3.77 6.42
CA VAL A 120 -5.01 4.61 6.26
C VAL A 120 -3.77 3.73 6.27
N LEU A 121 -2.95 3.84 5.22
CA LEU A 121 -1.58 3.36 5.18
C LEU A 121 -0.67 4.58 5.35
N SER A 122 0.14 4.61 6.40
CA SER A 122 1.06 5.72 6.66
C SER A 122 2.51 5.26 6.78
N SER A 123 3.41 6.12 6.32
CA SER A 123 4.85 5.93 6.46
C SER A 123 5.30 6.17 7.92
N PRO A 124 6.53 5.75 8.30
CA PRO A 124 7.06 6.05 9.64
C PRO A 124 7.14 7.55 9.97
N SER A 125 7.17 8.43 8.96
CA SER A 125 7.13 9.88 9.14
C SER A 125 5.72 10.45 9.34
N GLY A 126 4.67 9.64 9.16
CA GLY A 126 3.27 10.04 9.32
C GLY A 126 2.64 10.65 8.07
N ASP A 127 3.35 10.62 6.93
CA ASP A 127 2.83 10.97 5.60
C ASP A 127 2.14 9.79 4.92
#